data_AF-A0A1Q3N8V1-F1
#
_entry.id   AF-A0A1Q3N8V1-F1
#
_cell.length_a   1.000
_cell.length_b   1.000
_cell.length_c   1.000
_cell.angle_alpha   90.00
_cell.angle_beta   90.00
_cell.angle_gamma   90.00
#
_symmetry.space_group_name_H-M   'P 1'
#
loop_
_entity.id
_entity.type
_entity.pdbx_description
1 polymer ?
#
loop_
_entity_poly.entity_id
_entity_poly.type
_entity_poly.pdbx_seq_one_letter_code
_entity_poly.pdbx_strand_id
1 'polypeptide(L)'
;MKLDKVTASFKEDKQASLSLDFIKDDLYQSIIHTNAFKRLNGITFLGAIGLTNKIGKKRDISRAEHSINVASLAYKISIARKYDDELTKHLCVAGLLHDIGHFPLSHSVEGYLSKQLNVDHHVLGNLIIDGEFPQLNDLHKILKDKVNISFIKSLLEKEVGKDLGGDIFSSQFNIDTIDGIYQSGLFVGYELFNKDELINEVFIKSNNDINFNILDQFWESKNFIYNQFIHSDFSLFVDNIGELFFKKNKNHLDFNDLLSVEKSWYKKFFFMNLLKNLDSSTLLSNYKGKEFYLPKEVNDNEQHFYKKRKYSINEKEVSLCNRYIYVKNIEKFKKFSDNIPTENLCLF
;
A
#
# COMPACT_ATOMS: atom_id res chain seq x y z
N MET A 1 -24.20 43.66 -4.68
CA MET A 1 -24.49 42.23 -4.93
C MET A 1 -24.26 41.46 -3.63
N LYS A 2 -25.24 40.68 -3.17
CA LYS A 2 -25.01 39.69 -2.11
C LYS A 2 -24.43 38.43 -2.77
N LEU A 3 -23.48 37.77 -2.11
CA LEU A 3 -22.99 36.45 -2.52
C LEU A 3 -23.95 35.40 -1.97
N ASP A 4 -24.49 34.56 -2.85
CA ASP A 4 -25.40 33.48 -2.45
C ASP A 4 -24.64 32.39 -1.70
N LYS A 5 -25.13 32.09 -0.48
CA LYS A 5 -24.67 30.94 0.29
C LYS A 5 -25.36 29.68 -0.23
N VAL A 6 -24.70 28.95 -1.12
CA VAL A 6 -25.10 27.57 -1.41
C VAL A 6 -24.76 26.71 -0.19
N THR A 7 -25.77 26.40 0.62
CA THR A 7 -25.65 25.38 1.68
C THR A 7 -25.44 24.02 1.02
N ALA A 8 -24.23 23.47 1.12
CA ALA A 8 -23.97 22.10 0.74
C ALA A 8 -24.79 21.17 1.65
N SER A 9 -25.84 20.56 1.10
CA SER A 9 -26.57 19.51 1.80
C SER A 9 -25.67 18.28 1.88
N PHE A 10 -25.03 18.07 3.03
CA PHE A 10 -24.50 16.77 3.39
C PHE A 10 -25.68 15.80 3.46
N LYS A 11 -25.86 14.99 2.41
CA LYS A 11 -26.54 13.71 2.57
C LYS A 11 -25.62 12.87 3.45
N GLU A 12 -26.12 12.43 4.60
CA GLU A 12 -25.43 11.41 5.38
C GLU A 12 -25.31 10.16 4.51
N ASP A 13 -24.08 9.86 4.10
CA ASP A 13 -23.84 8.71 3.27
C ASP A 13 -23.89 7.46 4.14
N LYS A 14 -24.85 6.58 3.86
CA LYS A 14 -25.09 5.32 4.57
C LYS A 14 -23.88 4.37 4.45
N GLN A 15 -22.98 4.64 3.50
CA GLN A 15 -21.69 4.00 3.33
C GLN A 15 -20.68 4.44 4.41
N ALA A 16 -20.60 5.75 4.67
CA ALA A 16 -19.73 6.32 5.68
C ALA A 16 -20.12 5.86 7.09
N SER A 17 -21.42 5.74 7.39
CA SER A 17 -21.89 5.20 8.67
C SER A 17 -21.40 3.76 8.94
N LEU A 18 -21.35 2.88 7.94
CA LEU A 18 -20.86 1.50 8.13
C LEU A 18 -19.36 1.46 8.45
N SER A 19 -18.55 2.33 7.83
CA SER A 19 -17.12 2.46 8.17
C SER A 19 -16.90 2.99 9.59
N LEU A 20 -17.79 3.86 10.07
CA LEU A 20 -17.79 4.38 11.44
C LEU A 20 -18.26 3.35 12.46
N ASP A 21 -19.11 2.39 12.08
CA ASP A 21 -19.62 1.36 12.98
C ASP A 21 -18.59 0.27 13.25
N PHE A 22 -17.83 -0.17 12.22
CA PHE A 22 -16.65 -1.03 12.41
C PHE A 22 -15.68 -0.42 13.44
N ILE A 23 -15.33 0.86 13.26
CA ILE A 23 -14.32 1.53 14.09
C ILE A 23 -14.73 1.65 15.57
N LYS A 24 -16.01 1.51 15.94
CA LYS A 24 -16.47 1.65 17.34
C LYS A 24 -16.23 0.43 18.23
N ASP A 25 -15.89 -0.73 17.67
CA ASP A 25 -15.66 -1.94 18.46
C ASP A 25 -14.41 -1.83 19.35
N ASP A 26 -14.55 -2.21 20.62
CA ASP A 26 -13.51 -2.09 21.65
C ASP A 26 -12.22 -2.85 21.30
N LEU A 27 -12.30 -4.00 20.60
CA LEU A 27 -11.11 -4.77 20.21
C LEU A 27 -10.33 -4.05 19.11
N TYR A 28 -11.01 -3.59 18.06
CA TYR A 28 -10.34 -2.88 16.96
C TYR A 28 -9.78 -1.54 17.45
N GLN A 29 -10.51 -0.82 18.31
CA GLN A 29 -9.97 0.36 19.00
C GLN A 29 -8.73 0.05 19.82
N SER A 30 -8.76 -1.04 20.62
CA SER A 30 -7.61 -1.46 21.42
C SER A 30 -6.38 -1.74 20.54
N ILE A 31 -6.57 -2.45 19.41
CA ILE A 31 -5.50 -2.73 18.43
C ILE A 31 -4.95 -1.43 17.82
N ILE A 32 -5.81 -0.53 17.34
CA ILE A 32 -5.43 0.76 16.75
C ILE A 32 -4.66 1.63 17.77
N HIS A 33 -4.97 1.50 19.06
CA HIS A 33 -4.30 2.23 20.13
C HIS A 33 -2.94 1.64 20.57
N THR A 34 -2.53 0.48 20.06
CA THR A 34 -1.21 -0.10 20.37
C THR A 34 -0.05 0.74 19.83
N ASN A 35 1.12 0.65 20.46
CA ASN A 35 2.38 1.17 19.91
C ASN A 35 2.70 0.52 18.56
N ALA A 36 2.40 -0.77 18.41
CA ALA A 36 2.57 -1.52 17.17
C ALA A 36 1.83 -0.86 16.00
N PHE A 37 0.53 -0.59 16.16
CA PHE A 37 -0.29 0.03 15.12
C PHE A 37 -0.01 1.52 14.97
N LYS A 38 0.17 2.25 16.08
CA LYS A 38 0.45 3.71 16.06
C LYS A 38 1.68 4.08 15.24
N ARG A 39 2.72 3.22 15.20
CA ARG A 39 3.91 3.39 14.34
C ARG A 39 3.53 3.62 12.88
N LEU A 40 2.52 2.91 12.36
CA LEU A 40 2.09 2.97 10.96
C LEU A 40 1.56 4.35 10.56
N ASN A 41 1.22 5.24 11.50
CA ASN A 41 0.89 6.64 11.19
C ASN A 41 2.11 7.45 10.73
N GLY A 42 3.32 7.04 11.13
CA GLY A 42 4.60 7.67 10.77
C GLY A 42 5.32 6.95 9.63
N ILE A 43 4.60 6.16 8.84
CA ILE A 43 5.12 5.44 7.66
C ILE A 43 4.15 5.68 6.50
N THR A 44 4.64 6.19 5.38
CA THR A 44 3.87 6.39 4.16
C THR A 44 3.58 5.06 3.45
N PHE A 45 2.37 4.95 2.91
CA PHE A 45 1.96 3.81 2.09
C PHE A 45 2.78 3.69 0.80
N LEU A 46 2.97 4.82 0.09
CA LEU A 46 3.72 4.90 -1.17
C LEU A 46 5.25 4.94 -1.01
N GLY A 47 5.79 4.62 0.17
CA GLY A 47 7.22 4.61 0.44
C GLY A 47 7.91 5.93 0.08
N ALA A 48 9.09 5.84 -0.54
CA ALA A 48 9.87 7.02 -0.92
C ALA A 48 9.10 8.00 -1.83
N ILE A 49 8.16 7.51 -2.67
CA ILE A 49 7.32 8.34 -3.54
C ILE A 49 6.39 9.24 -2.72
N GLY A 50 5.82 8.73 -1.63
CA GLY A 50 4.97 9.50 -0.72
C GLY A 50 5.69 10.67 -0.03
N LEU A 51 7.02 10.58 0.08
CA LEU A 51 7.86 11.62 0.71
C LEU A 51 8.37 12.69 -0.27
N THR A 52 7.96 12.63 -1.55
CA THR A 52 8.32 13.64 -2.56
C THR A 52 7.46 14.91 -2.48
N ASN A 53 7.93 16.00 -3.07
CA ASN A 53 7.12 17.21 -3.20
C ASN A 53 5.96 16.97 -4.18
N LYS A 54 4.79 17.59 -3.93
CA LYS A 54 3.52 17.26 -4.60
C LYS A 54 2.87 18.47 -5.25
N ILE A 55 2.14 18.25 -6.36
CA ILE A 55 1.18 19.24 -6.84
C ILE A 55 -0.09 19.20 -5.98
N GLY A 56 -0.43 20.36 -5.42
CA GLY A 56 -1.77 20.67 -4.91
C GLY A 56 -2.06 20.16 -3.49
N LYS A 57 -3.32 20.23 -3.08
CA LYS A 57 -3.78 19.88 -1.72
C LYS A 57 -3.92 18.37 -1.51
N LYS A 58 -2.89 17.60 -1.89
CA LYS A 58 -2.91 16.14 -1.80
C LYS A 58 -2.19 15.67 -0.52
N ARG A 59 -2.94 15.04 0.37
CA ARG A 59 -2.40 14.47 1.60
C ARG A 59 -1.75 13.11 1.33
N ASP A 60 -0.78 12.74 2.15
CA ASP A 60 -0.34 11.35 2.20
C ASP A 60 -1.42 10.48 2.82
N ILE A 61 -1.40 9.22 2.42
CA ILE A 61 -2.01 8.14 3.17
C ILE A 61 -0.91 7.40 3.94
N SER A 62 -1.14 7.22 5.24
CA SER A 62 -0.26 6.42 6.10
C SER A 62 -0.60 4.94 5.99
N ARG A 63 0.36 4.07 6.34
CA ARG A 63 0.11 2.62 6.47
C ARG A 63 -1.03 2.32 7.45
N ALA A 64 -1.19 3.14 8.50
CA ALA A 64 -2.28 3.01 9.48
C ALA A 64 -3.65 3.24 8.83
N GLU A 65 -3.80 4.30 8.03
CA GLU A 65 -5.06 4.62 7.37
C GLU A 65 -5.41 3.58 6.29
N HIS A 66 -4.43 3.13 5.50
CA HIS A 66 -4.62 2.02 4.56
C HIS A 66 -5.11 0.76 5.29
N SER A 67 -4.48 0.38 6.41
CA SER A 67 -4.90 -0.76 7.23
C SER A 67 -6.32 -0.62 7.78
N ILE A 68 -6.75 0.58 8.19
CA ILE A 68 -8.13 0.85 8.60
C ILE A 68 -9.11 0.70 7.42
N ASN A 69 -8.76 1.20 6.23
CA ASN A 69 -9.59 1.06 5.04
C ASN A 69 -9.76 -0.42 4.66
N VAL A 70 -8.66 -1.18 4.65
CA VAL A 70 -8.66 -2.62 4.38
C VAL A 70 -9.52 -3.37 5.40
N ALA A 71 -9.37 -3.09 6.70
CA ALA A 71 -10.23 -3.69 7.72
C ALA A 71 -11.72 -3.33 7.54
N SER A 72 -12.03 -2.08 7.18
CA SER A 72 -13.40 -1.64 6.87
C SER A 72 -13.99 -2.36 5.65
N LEU A 73 -13.19 -2.66 4.62
CA LEU A 73 -13.62 -3.46 3.47
C LEU A 73 -13.86 -4.92 3.87
N ALA A 74 -12.99 -5.51 4.69
CA ALA A 74 -13.17 -6.85 5.24
C ALA A 74 -14.48 -6.96 6.06
N TYR A 75 -14.76 -5.96 6.91
CA TYR A 75 -16.02 -5.88 7.66
C TYR A 75 -17.24 -5.84 6.72
N LYS A 76 -17.26 -4.90 5.75
CA LYS A 76 -18.36 -4.76 4.78
C LYS A 76 -18.63 -6.07 4.03
N ILE A 77 -17.58 -6.74 3.56
CA ILE A 77 -17.71 -8.02 2.86
C ILE A 77 -18.25 -9.11 3.80
N SER A 78 -17.77 -9.18 5.04
CA SER A 78 -18.17 -10.20 6.00
C SER A 78 -19.66 -10.11 6.36
N ILE A 79 -20.15 -8.89 6.64
CA ILE A 79 -21.58 -8.63 6.88
C ILE A 79 -22.42 -9.00 5.64
N ALA A 80 -21.98 -8.63 4.43
CA ALA A 80 -22.69 -8.94 3.20
C ALA A 80 -22.73 -10.45 2.89
N ARG A 81 -21.66 -11.18 3.21
CA ARG A 81 -21.58 -12.65 3.10
C ARG A 81 -22.23 -13.40 4.26
N LYS A 82 -22.67 -12.68 5.30
CA LYS A 82 -23.25 -13.25 6.54
C LYS A 82 -22.32 -14.24 7.24
N TYR A 83 -21.03 -13.93 7.27
CA TYR A 83 -20.10 -14.62 8.17
C TYR A 83 -20.50 -14.35 9.63
N ASP A 84 -20.20 -15.30 10.52
CA ASP A 84 -20.43 -15.12 11.95
C ASP A 84 -19.50 -14.03 12.55
N ASP A 85 -19.82 -13.59 13.76
CA ASP A 85 -19.11 -12.51 14.44
C ASP A 85 -17.63 -12.86 14.70
N GLU A 86 -17.33 -14.15 14.96
CA GLU A 86 -15.97 -14.61 15.19
C GLU A 86 -15.14 -14.55 13.90
N LEU A 87 -15.62 -15.11 12.78
CA LEU A 87 -14.92 -15.04 11.51
C LEU A 87 -14.79 -13.58 11.03
N THR A 88 -15.86 -12.79 11.14
CA THR A 88 -15.84 -11.34 10.84
C THR A 88 -14.74 -10.64 11.63
N LYS A 89 -14.65 -10.88 12.94
CA LYS A 89 -13.60 -10.34 13.81
C LYS A 89 -12.20 -10.71 13.36
N HIS A 90 -11.96 -11.97 12.99
CA HIS A 90 -10.64 -12.40 12.52
C HIS A 90 -10.27 -11.76 11.17
N LEU A 91 -11.20 -11.68 10.22
CA LEU A 91 -10.97 -11.02 8.92
C LEU A 91 -10.66 -9.53 9.10
N CYS A 92 -11.38 -8.83 9.99
CA CYS A 92 -11.11 -7.44 10.32
C CYS A 92 -9.74 -7.23 10.98
N VAL A 93 -9.36 -8.09 11.93
CA VAL A 93 -8.04 -8.03 12.57
C VAL A 93 -6.91 -8.34 11.58
N ALA A 94 -7.09 -9.30 10.67
CA ALA A 94 -6.14 -9.52 9.57
C ALA A 94 -6.03 -8.26 8.69
N GLY A 95 -7.15 -7.60 8.36
CA GLY A 95 -7.15 -6.33 7.64
C GLY A 95 -6.39 -5.20 8.34
N LEU A 96 -6.51 -5.07 9.67
CA LEU A 96 -5.73 -4.10 10.46
C LEU A 96 -4.24 -4.45 10.52
N LEU A 97 -3.88 -5.74 10.49
CA LEU A 97 -2.52 -6.19 10.77
C LEU A 97 -1.70 -6.57 9.54
N HIS A 98 -2.28 -6.62 8.34
CA HIS A 98 -1.55 -7.03 7.12
C HIS A 98 -0.28 -6.21 6.85
N ASP A 99 -0.33 -4.91 7.16
CA ASP A 99 0.75 -3.95 6.96
C ASP A 99 1.62 -3.72 8.21
N ILE A 100 1.36 -4.44 9.32
CA ILE A 100 1.97 -4.17 10.63
C ILE A 100 3.50 -4.29 10.62
N GLY A 101 4.05 -5.12 9.75
CA GLY A 101 5.49 -5.30 9.62
C GLY A 101 6.21 -4.31 8.71
N HIS A 102 5.52 -3.33 8.12
CA HIS A 102 6.23 -2.33 7.33
C HIS A 102 7.09 -1.39 8.19
N PHE A 103 8.32 -1.21 7.72
CA PHE A 103 9.33 -0.28 8.21
C PHE A 103 9.32 1.02 7.37
N PRO A 104 10.01 2.08 7.81
CA PRO A 104 10.11 3.34 7.07
C PRO A 104 10.61 3.16 5.63
N LEU A 105 10.13 4.02 4.72
CA LEU A 105 10.26 3.87 3.26
C LEU A 105 9.58 2.64 2.64
N SER A 106 8.93 1.76 3.42
CA SER A 106 8.07 0.70 2.90
C SER A 106 8.80 -0.18 1.85
N HIS A 107 8.16 -0.48 0.71
CA HIS A 107 8.70 -1.32 -0.35
C HIS A 107 9.98 -0.77 -1.00
N SER A 108 10.24 0.54 -0.94
CA SER A 108 11.39 1.20 -1.59
C SER A 108 12.76 0.70 -1.09
N VAL A 109 12.83 0.18 0.14
CA VAL A 109 14.07 -0.33 0.76
C VAL A 109 14.01 -1.80 1.16
N GLU A 110 12.84 -2.43 1.03
CA GLU A 110 12.60 -3.82 1.38
C GLU A 110 13.48 -4.80 0.61
N GLY A 111 13.68 -4.54 -0.70
CA GLY A 111 14.54 -5.37 -1.56
C GLY A 111 16.03 -5.33 -1.17
N TYR A 112 16.47 -4.31 -0.43
CA TYR A 112 17.80 -4.24 0.17
C TYR A 112 17.83 -4.94 1.54
N LEU A 113 16.86 -4.62 2.41
CA LEU A 113 16.76 -5.14 3.76
C LEU A 113 16.60 -6.66 3.82
N SER A 114 15.72 -7.22 2.98
CA SER A 114 15.52 -8.67 2.86
C SER A 114 16.81 -9.40 2.52
N LYS A 115 17.67 -8.83 1.64
CA LYS A 115 18.97 -9.43 1.29
C LYS A 115 20.03 -9.34 2.41
N GLN A 116 19.98 -8.28 3.24
CA GLN A 116 20.98 -8.02 4.28
C GLN A 116 20.64 -8.68 5.63
N LEU A 117 19.36 -8.70 6.00
CA LEU A 117 18.87 -9.15 7.31
C LEU A 117 18.02 -10.41 7.25
N ASN A 118 17.67 -10.90 6.05
CA ASN A 118 16.71 -11.99 5.83
C ASN A 118 15.33 -11.73 6.49
N VAL A 119 14.92 -10.47 6.49
CA VAL A 119 13.65 -9.97 7.04
C VAL A 119 12.98 -9.08 5.99
N ASP A 120 11.74 -9.42 5.65
CA ASP A 120 10.81 -8.57 4.91
C ASP A 120 9.66 -8.11 5.84
N HIS A 121 8.65 -7.43 5.28
CA HIS A 121 7.53 -6.95 6.07
C HIS A 121 6.59 -8.07 6.56
N HIS A 122 6.52 -9.22 5.89
CA HIS A 122 5.74 -10.37 6.37
C HIS A 122 6.41 -10.99 7.59
N VAL A 123 7.72 -11.25 7.51
CA VAL A 123 8.53 -11.77 8.64
C VAL A 123 8.48 -10.82 9.83
N LEU A 124 8.70 -9.51 9.61
CA LEU A 124 8.65 -8.53 10.70
C LEU A 124 7.24 -8.39 11.30
N GLY A 125 6.20 -8.49 10.46
CA GLY A 125 4.81 -8.45 10.90
C GLY A 125 4.46 -9.62 11.82
N ASN A 126 4.85 -10.83 11.43
CA ASN A 126 4.69 -12.04 12.24
C ASN A 126 5.40 -11.91 13.60
N LEU A 127 6.67 -11.46 13.64
CA LEU A 127 7.41 -11.24 14.89
C LEU A 127 6.75 -10.19 15.81
N ILE A 128 6.14 -9.15 15.26
CA ILE A 128 5.38 -8.14 16.03
C ILE A 128 4.08 -8.75 16.61
N ILE A 129 3.37 -9.57 15.83
CA ILE A 129 2.15 -10.28 16.25
C ILE A 129 2.46 -11.33 17.34
N ASP A 130 3.59 -12.02 17.23
CA ASP A 130 4.06 -13.03 18.19
C ASP A 130 4.58 -12.40 19.50
N GLY A 131 4.82 -11.09 19.54
CA GLY A 131 5.20 -10.35 20.76
C GLY A 131 6.71 -10.30 21.04
N GLU A 132 7.55 -10.65 20.05
CA GLU A 132 9.02 -10.76 20.15
C GLU A 132 9.72 -9.42 20.47
N PHE A 133 9.02 -8.29 20.32
CA PHE A 133 9.55 -6.95 20.59
C PHE A 133 8.89 -6.34 21.84
N PRO A 134 9.59 -6.26 23.00
CA PRO A 134 9.00 -5.81 24.26
C PRO A 134 8.30 -4.45 24.20
N GLN A 135 8.80 -3.52 23.37
CA GLN A 135 8.24 -2.18 23.17
C GLN A 135 6.94 -2.14 22.34
N LEU A 136 6.60 -3.24 21.65
CA LEU A 136 5.38 -3.42 20.82
C LEU A 136 4.49 -4.59 21.30
N ASN A 137 4.87 -5.25 22.41
CA ASN A 137 4.18 -6.40 22.98
C ASN A 137 2.82 -6.03 23.64
N ASP A 138 2.37 -4.78 23.53
CA ASP A 138 1.00 -4.39 23.87
C ASP A 138 -0.01 -4.98 22.87
N LEU A 139 0.36 -5.10 21.59
CA LEU A 139 -0.48 -5.76 20.58
C LEU A 139 -0.68 -7.24 20.89
N HIS A 140 0.39 -8.01 21.06
CA HIS A 140 0.29 -9.45 21.33
C HIS A 140 -0.56 -9.75 22.57
N LYS A 141 -0.41 -8.95 23.64
CA LYS A 141 -1.24 -9.05 24.87
C LYS A 141 -2.74 -8.87 24.63
N ILE A 142 -3.13 -8.02 23.68
CA ILE A 142 -4.54 -7.85 23.29
C ILE A 142 -5.00 -9.05 22.43
N LEU A 143 -4.18 -9.47 21.47
CA LEU A 143 -4.55 -10.52 20.51
C LEU A 143 -4.74 -11.89 21.19
N LYS A 144 -3.78 -12.31 22.03
CA LYS A 144 -3.71 -13.68 22.60
C LYS A 144 -4.99 -14.14 23.34
N ASP A 145 -5.73 -13.22 23.94
CA ASP A 145 -6.94 -13.50 24.74
C ASP A 145 -8.24 -13.21 23.98
N LYS A 146 -8.16 -12.75 22.71
CA LYS A 146 -9.30 -12.20 21.96
C LYS A 146 -9.46 -12.78 20.56
N VAL A 147 -8.38 -13.26 19.93
CA VAL A 147 -8.37 -13.86 18.59
C VAL A 147 -7.44 -15.07 18.51
N ASN A 148 -7.72 -15.97 17.57
CA ASN A 148 -6.83 -17.04 17.16
C ASN A 148 -5.69 -16.45 16.29
N ILE A 149 -4.55 -16.15 16.92
CA ILE A 149 -3.35 -15.62 16.25
C ILE A 149 -2.90 -16.50 15.09
N SER A 150 -2.95 -17.83 15.22
CA SER A 150 -2.55 -18.74 14.13
C SER A 150 -3.41 -18.56 12.88
N PHE A 151 -4.72 -18.37 13.06
CA PHE A 151 -5.64 -18.13 11.93
C PHE A 151 -5.43 -16.75 11.29
N ILE A 152 -5.15 -15.71 12.10
CA ILE A 152 -4.74 -14.40 11.56
C ILE A 152 -3.49 -14.55 10.69
N LYS A 153 -2.45 -15.24 11.16
CA LYS A 153 -1.20 -15.41 10.40
C LYS A 153 -1.43 -16.16 9.09
N SER A 154 -2.20 -17.26 9.09
CA SER A 154 -2.55 -17.98 7.84
C SER A 154 -3.40 -17.15 6.86
N LEU A 155 -4.22 -16.20 7.34
CA LEU A 155 -4.88 -15.21 6.46
C LEU A 155 -3.87 -14.27 5.80
N LEU A 156 -2.87 -13.78 6.55
CA LEU A 156 -1.82 -12.88 6.05
C LEU A 156 -0.86 -13.58 5.07
N GLU A 157 -0.51 -14.83 5.34
CA GLU A 157 0.28 -15.70 4.44
C GLU A 157 -0.53 -16.24 3.23
N LYS A 158 -1.83 -15.90 3.15
CA LYS A 158 -2.74 -16.23 2.04
C LYS A 158 -2.97 -17.75 1.85
N GLU A 159 -2.90 -18.49 2.95
CA GLU A 159 -3.07 -19.95 3.00
C GLU A 159 -4.54 -20.39 3.23
N VAL A 160 -5.42 -19.45 3.56
CA VAL A 160 -6.83 -19.73 3.91
C VAL A 160 -7.74 -19.78 2.68
N GLY A 161 -8.66 -20.74 2.66
CA GLY A 161 -9.64 -20.92 1.58
C GLY A 161 -10.77 -19.88 1.57
N LYS A 162 -11.49 -19.79 0.43
CA LYS A 162 -12.60 -18.84 0.21
C LYS A 162 -13.72 -18.94 1.24
N ASP A 163 -14.06 -20.15 1.69
CA ASP A 163 -15.18 -20.36 2.61
C ASP A 163 -14.95 -19.71 3.98
N LEU A 164 -13.67 -19.50 4.35
CA LEU A 164 -13.22 -18.78 5.54
C LEU A 164 -12.71 -17.36 5.21
N GLY A 165 -13.19 -16.77 4.10
CA GLY A 165 -12.88 -15.40 3.70
C GLY A 165 -11.47 -15.17 3.15
N GLY A 166 -10.66 -16.22 2.93
CA GLY A 166 -9.28 -16.05 2.45
C GLY A 166 -9.15 -15.46 1.05
N ASP A 167 -10.22 -15.49 0.22
CA ASP A 167 -10.25 -14.84 -1.09
C ASP A 167 -10.24 -13.30 -1.01
N ILE A 168 -10.63 -12.74 0.14
CA ILE A 168 -10.56 -11.31 0.45
C ILE A 168 -9.10 -10.81 0.39
N PHE A 169 -8.14 -11.63 0.82
CA PHE A 169 -6.70 -11.29 0.87
C PHE A 169 -5.86 -11.90 -0.25
N SER A 170 -6.27 -13.04 -0.81
CA SER A 170 -5.48 -13.81 -1.78
C SER A 170 -5.87 -13.62 -3.25
N SER A 171 -7.09 -13.14 -3.55
CA SER A 171 -7.59 -13.09 -4.93
C SER A 171 -6.91 -12.01 -5.81
N GLN A 172 -7.16 -12.08 -7.12
CA GLN A 172 -6.72 -11.06 -8.09
C GLN A 172 -7.28 -9.65 -7.79
N PHE A 173 -8.39 -9.59 -7.06
CA PHE A 173 -9.13 -8.41 -6.63
C PHE A 173 -9.10 -8.27 -5.09
N ASN A 174 -8.05 -8.76 -4.42
CA ASN A 174 -7.90 -8.64 -2.97
C ASN A 174 -8.03 -7.18 -2.49
N ILE A 175 -8.54 -7.00 -1.28
CA ILE A 175 -8.94 -5.69 -0.76
C ILE A 175 -7.77 -4.73 -0.46
N ASP A 176 -6.58 -5.28 -0.13
CA ASP A 176 -5.32 -4.53 -0.05
C ASP A 176 -5.05 -3.85 -1.41
N THR A 177 -5.03 -4.64 -2.49
CA THR A 177 -4.83 -4.10 -3.83
C THR A 177 -5.96 -3.14 -4.24
N ILE A 178 -7.22 -3.40 -3.85
CA ILE A 178 -8.33 -2.48 -4.17
C ILE A 178 -8.12 -1.11 -3.51
N ASP A 179 -7.89 -1.05 -2.19
CA ASP A 179 -7.65 0.24 -1.54
C ASP A 179 -6.34 0.87 -2.04
N GLY A 180 -5.27 0.08 -2.20
CA GLY A 180 -3.98 0.56 -2.68
C GLY A 180 -4.04 1.25 -4.04
N ILE A 181 -4.77 0.70 -5.02
CA ILE A 181 -4.97 1.34 -6.34
C ILE A 181 -5.87 2.57 -6.23
N TYR A 182 -6.93 2.53 -5.41
CA TYR A 182 -7.83 3.67 -5.17
C TYR A 182 -7.07 4.86 -4.55
N GLN A 183 -6.29 4.62 -3.49
CA GLN A 183 -5.53 5.64 -2.78
C GLN A 183 -4.36 6.16 -3.61
N SER A 184 -3.70 5.30 -4.40
CA SER A 184 -2.72 5.74 -5.41
C SER A 184 -3.37 6.66 -6.44
N GLY A 185 -4.60 6.35 -6.88
CA GLY A 185 -5.43 7.21 -7.70
C GLY A 185 -5.65 8.59 -7.09
N LEU A 186 -6.10 8.66 -5.84
CA LEU A 186 -6.27 9.93 -5.12
C LEU A 186 -4.96 10.72 -4.96
N PHE A 187 -3.82 10.03 -4.74
CA PHE A 187 -2.49 10.65 -4.71
C PHE A 187 -2.08 11.24 -6.08
N VAL A 188 -2.34 10.55 -7.20
CA VAL A 188 -2.17 11.14 -8.53
C VAL A 188 -3.28 12.14 -8.89
N GLY A 189 -4.37 12.20 -8.12
CA GLY A 189 -5.44 13.20 -8.23
C GLY A 189 -6.61 12.79 -9.11
N TYR A 190 -6.81 11.49 -9.29
CA TYR A 190 -7.90 10.91 -10.07
C TYR A 190 -8.68 9.89 -9.24
N GLU A 191 -10.01 10.02 -9.19
CA GLU A 191 -10.88 8.93 -8.76
C GLU A 191 -11.02 7.95 -9.93
N LEU A 192 -10.21 6.89 -9.92
CA LEU A 192 -10.03 6.01 -11.08
C LEU A 192 -11.21 5.03 -11.30
N PHE A 193 -11.85 4.60 -10.22
CA PHE A 193 -12.98 3.66 -10.22
C PHE A 193 -13.79 3.81 -8.91
N ASN A 194 -15.08 3.45 -8.93
CA ASN A 194 -15.89 3.40 -7.72
C ASN A 194 -15.53 2.14 -6.91
N LYS A 195 -14.89 2.35 -5.75
CA LYS A 195 -14.43 1.28 -4.86
C LYS A 195 -15.58 0.40 -4.35
N ASP A 196 -16.73 0.99 -4.09
CA ASP A 196 -17.85 0.30 -3.48
C ASP A 196 -18.70 -0.51 -4.47
N GLU A 197 -18.84 -0.01 -5.69
CA GLU A 197 -19.41 -0.78 -6.81
C GLU A 197 -18.54 -2.01 -7.10
N LEU A 198 -17.22 -1.86 -7.18
CA LEU A 198 -16.30 -2.97 -7.40
C LEU A 198 -16.42 -4.05 -6.31
N ILE A 199 -16.45 -3.63 -5.03
CA ILE A 199 -16.59 -4.57 -3.90
C ILE A 199 -17.93 -5.32 -3.98
N ASN A 200 -19.01 -4.65 -4.36
CA ASN A 200 -20.32 -5.26 -4.51
C ASN A 200 -20.33 -6.31 -5.65
N GLU A 201 -19.76 -5.97 -6.82
CA GLU A 201 -19.69 -6.88 -7.97
C GLU A 201 -18.78 -8.09 -7.72
N VAL A 202 -17.61 -7.90 -7.10
CA VAL A 202 -16.61 -8.96 -6.92
C VAL A 202 -16.93 -9.89 -5.74
N PHE A 203 -17.39 -9.35 -4.61
CA PHE A 203 -17.44 -10.10 -3.35
C PHE A 203 -18.86 -10.43 -2.86
N ILE A 204 -19.88 -9.72 -3.34
CA ILE A 204 -21.27 -9.79 -2.81
C ILE A 204 -22.25 -10.39 -3.82
N LYS A 205 -22.17 -9.99 -5.10
CA LYS A 205 -23.02 -10.53 -6.15
C LYS A 205 -22.75 -12.02 -6.43
N SER A 206 -23.78 -12.72 -6.89
CA SER A 206 -23.65 -14.05 -7.48
C SER A 206 -23.03 -13.98 -8.87
N ASN A 207 -22.13 -14.92 -9.19
CA ASN A 207 -21.34 -14.98 -10.44
C ASN A 207 -22.14 -14.86 -11.76
N ASN A 208 -23.45 -15.06 -11.75
CA ASN A 208 -24.29 -15.09 -12.95
C ASN A 208 -24.72 -13.70 -13.48
N ASP A 209 -24.43 -12.61 -12.75
CA ASP A 209 -24.83 -11.23 -13.11
C ASP A 209 -23.72 -10.21 -12.80
N ILE A 210 -22.46 -10.55 -13.14
CA ILE A 210 -21.31 -9.66 -12.98
C ILE A 210 -21.30 -8.61 -14.09
N ASN A 211 -21.31 -7.33 -13.70
CA ASN A 211 -21.08 -6.21 -14.62
C ASN A 211 -19.57 -6.05 -14.85
N PHE A 212 -19.06 -6.76 -15.87
CA PHE A 212 -17.63 -6.75 -16.22
C PHE A 212 -17.05 -5.34 -16.47
N ASN A 213 -17.84 -4.34 -16.88
CA ASN A 213 -17.33 -2.98 -17.09
C ASN A 213 -16.72 -2.38 -15.81
N ILE A 214 -17.27 -2.69 -14.63
CA ILE A 214 -16.77 -2.20 -13.34
C ILE A 214 -15.42 -2.86 -13.00
N LEU A 215 -15.30 -4.17 -13.25
CA LEU A 215 -14.07 -4.92 -13.01
C LEU A 215 -12.98 -4.61 -14.05
N ASP A 216 -13.37 -4.38 -15.30
CA ASP A 216 -12.50 -3.94 -16.40
C ASP A 216 -11.92 -2.54 -16.08
N GLN A 217 -12.74 -1.58 -15.65
CA GLN A 217 -12.29 -0.26 -15.20
C GLN A 217 -11.27 -0.35 -14.05
N PHE A 218 -11.49 -1.23 -13.06
CA PHE A 218 -10.49 -1.49 -12.02
C PHE A 218 -9.20 -2.08 -12.58
N TRP A 219 -9.27 -3.02 -13.52
CA TRP A 219 -8.10 -3.66 -14.11
C TRP A 219 -7.27 -2.68 -14.95
N GLU A 220 -7.93 -1.77 -15.68
CA GLU A 220 -7.30 -0.64 -16.36
C GLU A 220 -6.67 0.36 -15.38
N SER A 221 -7.38 0.70 -14.30
CA SER A 221 -6.86 1.55 -13.22
C SER A 221 -5.60 0.96 -12.57
N LYS A 222 -5.62 -0.35 -12.33
CA LYS A 222 -4.48 -1.13 -11.81
C LYS A 222 -3.32 -1.13 -12.80
N ASN A 223 -3.59 -1.34 -14.10
CA ASN A 223 -2.58 -1.24 -15.16
C ASN A 223 -1.94 0.16 -15.22
N PHE A 224 -2.76 1.22 -15.16
CA PHE A 224 -2.30 2.61 -15.13
C PHE A 224 -1.41 2.90 -13.92
N ILE A 225 -1.88 2.62 -12.70
CA ILE A 225 -1.10 2.86 -11.47
C ILE A 225 0.22 2.08 -11.48
N TYR A 226 0.22 0.80 -11.87
CA TYR A 226 1.47 0.04 -11.91
C TYR A 226 2.43 0.52 -13.01
N ASN A 227 1.97 0.74 -14.24
CA ASN A 227 2.87 0.95 -15.38
C ASN A 227 3.13 2.42 -15.76
N GLN A 228 2.28 3.36 -15.34
CA GLN A 228 2.42 4.79 -15.63
C GLN A 228 2.80 5.62 -14.39
N PHE A 229 2.51 5.13 -13.18
CA PHE A 229 2.89 5.78 -11.92
C PHE A 229 4.04 5.04 -11.23
N ILE A 230 3.80 3.86 -10.64
CA ILE A 230 4.80 3.11 -9.85
C ILE A 230 6.04 2.76 -10.68
N HIS A 231 5.87 2.26 -11.91
CA HIS A 231 6.97 1.96 -12.83
C HIS A 231 7.32 3.14 -13.76
N SER A 232 6.94 4.38 -13.43
CA SER A 232 7.49 5.56 -14.11
C SER A 232 8.99 5.68 -13.81
N ASP A 233 9.76 6.25 -14.73
CA ASP A 233 11.21 6.40 -14.50
C ASP A 233 11.52 7.26 -13.25
N PHE A 234 10.64 8.22 -12.89
CA PHE A 234 10.76 9.01 -11.66
C PHE A 234 10.48 8.19 -10.40
N SER A 235 9.39 7.41 -10.37
CA SER A 235 9.06 6.58 -9.21
C SER A 235 10.11 5.48 -8.99
N LEU A 236 10.54 4.83 -10.07
CA LEU A 236 11.64 3.87 -10.03
C LEU A 236 12.96 4.53 -9.58
N PHE A 237 13.25 5.76 -9.99
CA PHE A 237 14.38 6.52 -9.47
C PHE A 237 14.25 6.70 -7.95
N VAL A 238 13.14 7.29 -7.50
CA VAL A 238 12.86 7.63 -6.10
C VAL A 238 12.95 6.41 -5.18
N ASP A 239 12.39 5.26 -5.59
CA ASP A 239 12.49 4.02 -4.84
C ASP A 239 13.95 3.53 -4.73
N ASN A 240 14.71 3.58 -5.82
CA ASN A 240 16.11 3.13 -5.81
C ASN A 240 17.06 4.04 -5.00
N ILE A 241 16.74 5.33 -4.76
CA ILE A 241 17.60 6.23 -3.97
C ILE A 241 17.92 5.66 -2.58
N GLY A 242 16.94 5.02 -1.92
CA GLY A 242 17.14 4.40 -0.62
C GLY A 242 18.12 3.23 -0.67
N GLU A 243 17.90 2.26 -1.56
CA GLU A 243 18.81 1.12 -1.76
C GLU A 243 20.23 1.58 -2.14
N LEU A 244 20.35 2.56 -3.05
CA LEU A 244 21.62 3.17 -3.46
C LEU A 244 22.37 3.78 -2.27
N PHE A 245 21.67 4.57 -1.43
CA PHE A 245 22.28 5.20 -0.26
C PHE A 245 22.79 4.17 0.75
N PHE A 246 21.98 3.15 1.09
CA PHE A 246 22.36 2.16 2.09
C PHE A 246 23.51 1.26 1.61
N LYS A 247 23.48 0.80 0.34
CA LYS A 247 24.59 0.07 -0.29
C LYS A 247 25.91 0.85 -0.23
N LYS A 248 25.89 2.10 -0.70
CA LYS A 248 27.10 2.91 -0.87
C LYS A 248 27.79 3.21 0.46
N ASN A 249 27.00 3.52 1.49
CA ASN A 249 27.51 3.91 2.80
C ASN A 249 27.75 2.72 3.75
N LYS A 250 27.42 1.48 3.34
CA LYS A 250 27.50 0.26 4.18
C LYS A 250 26.82 0.43 5.54
N ASN A 251 25.74 1.21 5.57
CA ASN A 251 25.02 1.53 6.80
C ASN A 251 24.33 0.27 7.33
N HIS A 252 24.74 -0.15 8.53
CA HIS A 252 24.09 -1.25 9.25
C HIS A 252 22.78 -0.75 9.85
N LEU A 253 21.67 -1.35 9.41
CA LEU A 253 20.34 -1.17 9.97
C LEU A 253 20.06 -2.32 10.95
N ASP A 254 19.44 -2.01 12.09
CA ASP A 254 19.02 -2.98 13.09
C ASP A 254 17.49 -3.05 13.23
N PHE A 255 16.98 -3.93 14.11
CA PHE A 255 15.55 -3.99 14.38
C PHE A 255 14.99 -2.70 14.98
N ASN A 256 15.78 -1.86 15.66
CA ASN A 256 15.30 -0.57 16.17
C ASN A 256 15.02 0.41 15.02
N ASP A 257 15.86 0.41 13.98
CA ASP A 257 15.63 1.20 12.76
C ASP A 257 14.39 0.72 12.00
N LEU A 258 14.21 -0.60 11.85
CA LEU A 258 13.04 -1.20 11.20
C LEU A 258 11.74 -0.89 11.95
N LEU A 259 11.75 -0.99 13.29
CA LEU A 259 10.59 -0.74 14.14
C LEU A 259 10.37 0.77 14.45
N SER A 260 11.06 1.66 13.74
CA SER A 260 10.92 3.12 13.91
C SER A 260 9.92 3.73 12.92
N VAL A 261 9.99 5.05 12.73
CA VAL A 261 9.12 5.83 11.82
C VAL A 261 9.99 6.70 10.91
N GLU A 262 9.44 7.15 9.79
CA GLU A 262 10.17 8.00 8.83
C GLU A 262 10.70 9.27 9.48
N LYS A 263 10.00 9.84 10.47
CA LYS A 263 10.47 10.98 11.27
C LYS A 263 11.78 10.70 12.03
N SER A 264 12.05 9.45 12.41
CA SER A 264 13.32 9.03 13.00
C SER A 264 14.39 8.90 11.92
N TRP A 265 14.04 8.30 10.76
CA TRP A 265 14.94 8.20 9.61
C TRP A 265 15.35 9.57 9.05
N TYR A 266 14.47 10.58 9.02
CA TYR A 266 14.82 11.97 8.68
C TYR A 266 15.92 12.57 9.55
N LYS A 267 16.09 12.11 10.80
CA LYS A 267 17.16 12.54 11.70
C LYS A 267 18.45 11.74 11.52
N LYS A 268 18.35 10.46 11.15
CA LYS A 268 19.48 9.53 11.04
C LYS A 268 20.11 9.51 9.64
N PHE A 269 19.30 9.71 8.59
CA PHE A 269 19.71 9.56 7.20
C PHE A 269 19.39 10.80 6.39
N PHE A 270 20.43 11.58 6.07
CA PHE A 270 20.28 12.88 5.41
C PHE A 270 19.59 12.81 4.04
N PHE A 271 19.75 11.70 3.30
CA PHE A 271 19.12 11.50 1.98
C PHE A 271 17.59 11.63 2.01
N MET A 272 16.95 11.36 3.15
CA MET A 272 15.50 11.55 3.32
C MET A 272 15.07 13.00 2.99
N ASN A 273 15.93 13.98 3.28
CA ASN A 273 15.68 15.39 2.94
C ASN A 273 15.78 15.67 1.44
N LEU A 274 16.51 14.85 0.67
CA LEU A 274 16.55 14.97 -0.80
C LEU A 274 15.19 14.61 -1.41
N LEU A 275 14.49 13.60 -0.86
CA LEU A 275 13.16 13.19 -1.34
C LEU A 275 12.19 14.38 -1.38
N LYS A 276 12.16 15.22 -0.34
CA LYS A 276 11.33 16.43 -0.25
C LYS A 276 11.63 17.49 -1.32
N ASN A 277 12.81 17.44 -1.94
CA ASN A 277 13.22 18.35 -3.01
C ASN A 277 12.94 17.77 -4.41
N LEU A 278 12.58 16.49 -4.51
CA LEU A 278 12.18 15.86 -5.77
C LEU A 278 10.72 16.23 -6.06
N ASP A 279 10.49 16.85 -7.21
CA ASP A 279 9.16 17.31 -7.60
C ASP A 279 8.41 16.26 -8.43
N SER A 280 7.40 15.65 -7.82
CA SER A 280 6.49 14.70 -8.49
C SER A 280 5.54 15.36 -9.50
N SER A 281 5.59 16.69 -9.67
CA SER A 281 4.75 17.43 -10.62
C SER A 281 4.79 16.90 -12.05
N THR A 282 5.94 16.36 -12.45
CA THR A 282 6.18 15.78 -13.76
C THR A 282 5.45 14.46 -14.02
N LEU A 283 4.94 13.78 -12.97
CA LEU A 283 4.13 12.55 -13.10
C LEU A 283 2.73 12.81 -13.68
N LEU A 284 2.27 14.07 -13.70
CA LEU A 284 0.87 14.42 -13.97
C LEU A 284 0.65 15.21 -15.27
N SER A 285 1.72 15.57 -15.99
CA SER A 285 1.64 16.40 -17.19
C SER A 285 1.18 15.67 -18.46
N ASN A 286 0.96 14.35 -18.38
CA ASN A 286 0.97 13.46 -19.56
C ASN A 286 -0.27 12.59 -19.78
N TYR A 287 -1.47 13.15 -19.64
CA TYR A 287 -2.68 12.57 -20.30
C TYR A 287 -2.77 12.91 -21.81
N LYS A 288 -1.78 13.60 -22.38
CA LYS A 288 -1.71 13.99 -23.80
C LYS A 288 -0.31 13.84 -24.43
N GLY A 289 0.30 12.67 -24.23
CA GLY A 289 1.33 12.13 -25.13
C GLY A 289 2.52 13.04 -25.46
N LYS A 290 3.27 13.49 -24.46
CA LYS A 290 4.63 14.03 -24.65
C LYS A 290 5.65 13.17 -23.90
N GLU A 291 6.86 13.09 -24.42
CA GLU A 291 7.94 12.36 -23.73
C GLU A 291 8.41 13.12 -22.48
N PHE A 292 8.90 12.35 -21.50
CA PHE A 292 9.29 12.84 -20.18
C PHE A 292 10.77 13.26 -20.17
N TYR A 293 11.10 14.26 -19.35
CA TYR A 293 12.48 14.59 -19.01
C TYR A 293 12.77 14.11 -17.59
N LEU A 294 13.53 13.02 -17.49
CA LEU A 294 14.14 12.59 -16.23
C LEU A 294 15.09 13.68 -15.71
N PRO A 295 15.13 13.94 -14.39
CA PRO A 295 16.29 14.54 -13.75
C PRO A 295 17.50 13.68 -14.08
N LYS A 296 18.56 14.32 -14.55
CA LYS A 296 19.71 13.58 -15.05
C LYS A 296 20.49 12.93 -13.90
N GLU A 297 20.33 11.61 -13.79
CA GLU A 297 21.45 10.64 -13.89
C GLU A 297 22.23 10.20 -12.59
N VAL A 298 22.18 8.92 -12.17
CA VAL A 298 23.01 8.27 -11.11
C VAL A 298 24.26 7.62 -11.73
N ASN A 299 25.46 7.75 -11.16
CA ASN A 299 26.58 6.89 -11.53
C ASN A 299 26.53 5.56 -10.73
N ASP A 300 25.68 4.63 -11.20
CA ASP A 300 25.71 3.22 -10.78
C ASP A 300 26.11 2.33 -11.97
N ASN A 301 27.02 1.39 -11.72
CA ASN A 301 27.45 0.38 -12.67
C ASN A 301 26.70 -0.95 -12.50
N GLU A 302 25.92 -1.12 -11.43
CA GLU A 302 25.01 -2.24 -11.26
C GLU A 302 23.86 -2.20 -12.29
N GLN A 303 23.31 -3.38 -12.58
CA GLN A 303 22.12 -3.50 -13.40
C GLN A 303 20.91 -3.55 -12.47
N HIS A 304 20.16 -2.44 -12.36
CA HIS A 304 18.86 -2.46 -11.70
C HIS A 304 17.83 -3.17 -12.57
N PHE A 305 16.94 -3.91 -11.93
CA PHE A 305 15.84 -4.63 -12.57
C PHE A 305 14.54 -4.36 -11.82
N TYR A 306 13.44 -4.22 -12.55
CA TYR A 306 12.11 -4.02 -11.96
C TYR A 306 11.10 -5.03 -12.54
N LYS A 307 10.08 -5.36 -11.75
CA LYS A 307 9.06 -6.36 -12.10
C LYS A 307 7.90 -5.71 -12.85
N LYS A 308 8.10 -5.39 -14.13
CA LYS A 308 7.04 -4.87 -14.99
C LYS A 308 5.90 -5.87 -15.13
N ARG A 309 4.67 -5.37 -15.18
CA ARG A 309 3.46 -6.18 -15.20
C ARG A 309 2.66 -5.87 -16.45
N LYS A 310 2.53 -6.82 -17.39
CA LYS A 310 1.61 -6.66 -18.52
C LYS A 310 0.23 -7.14 -18.10
N TYR A 311 -0.72 -6.23 -17.97
CA TYR A 311 -2.11 -6.52 -17.71
C TYR A 311 -2.88 -6.69 -19.04
N SER A 312 -3.82 -7.62 -19.08
CA SER A 312 -4.72 -7.83 -20.22
C SER A 312 -6.09 -8.32 -19.76
N ILE A 313 -7.12 -7.97 -20.53
CA ILE A 313 -8.50 -8.40 -20.35
C ILE A 313 -8.85 -9.32 -21.53
N ASN A 314 -9.33 -10.53 -21.25
CA ASN A 314 -9.91 -11.41 -22.26
C ASN A 314 -11.43 -11.29 -22.22
N GLU A 315 -11.98 -10.39 -23.02
CA GLU A 315 -13.40 -10.01 -23.00
C GLU A 315 -14.38 -11.18 -23.20
N LYS A 316 -13.92 -12.29 -23.79
CA LYS A 316 -14.71 -13.50 -24.06
C LYS A 316 -14.83 -14.44 -22.86
N GLU A 317 -14.00 -14.26 -21.84
CA GLU A 317 -14.01 -15.09 -20.63
C GLU A 317 -14.94 -14.49 -19.57
N VAL A 318 -15.76 -15.37 -18.97
CA VAL A 318 -16.61 -15.05 -17.82
C VAL A 318 -15.96 -15.41 -16.49
N SER A 319 -14.98 -16.33 -16.49
CA SER A 319 -14.22 -16.66 -15.29
C SER A 319 -13.21 -15.55 -14.99
N LEU A 320 -13.27 -14.98 -13.79
CA LEU A 320 -12.41 -13.86 -13.40
C LEU A 320 -10.92 -14.16 -13.61
N CYS A 321 -10.46 -15.37 -13.26
CA CYS A 321 -9.05 -15.74 -13.39
C CYS A 321 -8.56 -15.83 -14.84
N ASN A 322 -9.46 -16.15 -15.79
CA ASN A 322 -9.15 -16.24 -17.21
C ASN A 322 -9.37 -14.91 -17.93
N ARG A 323 -10.32 -14.08 -17.46
CA ARG A 323 -10.55 -12.73 -17.98
C ARG A 323 -9.41 -11.80 -17.61
N TYR A 324 -9.00 -11.80 -16.33
CA TYR A 324 -8.06 -10.84 -15.78
C TYR A 324 -6.67 -11.42 -15.63
N ILE A 325 -5.92 -11.38 -16.74
CA ILE A 325 -4.57 -11.94 -16.81
C ILE A 325 -3.54 -10.84 -16.56
N TYR A 326 -2.49 -11.16 -15.79
CA TYR A 326 -1.28 -10.34 -15.75
C TYR A 326 -0.03 -11.23 -15.84
N VAL A 327 0.99 -10.76 -16.57
CA VAL A 327 2.29 -11.42 -16.68
C VAL A 327 3.35 -10.54 -16.03
N LYS A 328 4.21 -11.13 -15.18
CA LYS A 328 5.36 -10.47 -14.56
C LYS A 328 6.62 -10.74 -15.39
N ASN A 329 7.19 -9.69 -15.98
CA ASN A 329 8.48 -9.74 -16.65
C ASN A 329 9.52 -8.96 -15.83
N ILE A 330 10.75 -9.45 -15.81
CA ILE A 330 11.88 -8.69 -15.27
C ILE A 330 12.41 -7.82 -16.41
N GLU A 331 12.25 -6.51 -16.31
CA GLU A 331 12.86 -5.57 -17.24
C GLU A 331 14.07 -4.89 -16.61
N LYS A 332 15.11 -4.67 -17.43
CA LYS A 332 16.30 -3.93 -17.05
C LYS A 332 15.98 -2.43 -17.03
N PHE A 333 16.36 -1.76 -15.96
CA PHE A 333 16.28 -0.32 -15.86
C PHE A 333 17.30 0.33 -16.82
N LYS A 334 16.90 1.38 -17.55
CA LYS A 334 17.85 2.15 -18.38
C LYS A 334 18.85 2.84 -17.46
N LYS A 335 20.15 2.82 -17.77
CA LYS A 335 21.14 3.54 -16.96
C LYS A 335 20.69 4.99 -16.75
N PHE A 336 20.49 5.37 -15.48
CA PHE A 336 20.85 6.71 -15.05
C PHE A 336 22.39 6.86 -15.26
N SER A 337 22.98 8.00 -15.63
CA SER A 337 24.44 8.07 -15.92
C SER A 337 25.10 9.45 -15.77
N ASP A 338 25.61 9.78 -14.56
CA ASP A 338 26.57 10.89 -14.30
C ASP A 338 26.10 12.38 -14.13
N ASN A 339 24.98 12.74 -13.47
CA ASN A 339 24.69 14.16 -13.10
C ASN A 339 23.88 14.47 -11.80
N ILE A 340 23.23 13.52 -11.11
CA ILE A 340 22.81 13.69 -9.70
C ILE A 340 24.07 14.05 -8.94
N PRO A 341 24.04 14.98 -7.97
CA PRO A 341 25.17 15.20 -7.10
C PRO A 341 25.42 13.94 -6.25
N THR A 342 26.14 12.97 -6.80
CA THR A 342 26.66 11.82 -6.08
C THR A 342 27.67 12.28 -5.04
N GLU A 343 28.22 13.48 -5.23
CA GLU A 343 28.86 14.33 -4.23
C GLU A 343 27.96 14.49 -2.99
N ASN A 344 26.70 14.91 -3.11
CA ASN A 344 25.77 14.98 -1.96
C ASN A 344 25.31 13.60 -1.42
N LEU A 345 25.57 12.51 -2.14
CA LEU A 345 25.41 11.12 -1.66
C LEU A 345 26.72 10.52 -1.11
N CYS A 346 27.82 11.27 -1.07
CA CYS A 346 29.13 10.82 -0.58
C CYS A 346 29.90 11.84 0.29
N LEU A 347 29.42 13.08 0.40
CA LEU A 347 30.03 14.14 1.21
C LEU A 347 29.54 14.17 2.67
N PHE A 348 28.70 13.21 3.08
CA PHE A 348 28.12 13.10 4.43
C PHE A 348 27.99 11.64 4.86
#